data_AF-A0A7K0KYP8-F1
#
_entry.id   AF-A0A7K0KYP8-F1
#
_cell.length_a   1.000
_cell.length_b   1.000
_cell.length_c   1.000
_cell.angle_alpha   90.00
_cell.angle_beta   90.00
_cell.angle_gamma   90.00
#
_symmetry.space_group_name_H-M   'P 1'
#
loop_
_entity.id
_entity.type
_entity.pdbx_description
1 polymer ?
#
loop_
_entity_poly.entity_id
_entity_poly.type
_entity_poly.pdbx_seq_one_letter_code
_entity_poly.pdbx_strand_id
1 'polypeptide(L)'
;MKRRFQLSHVLMLAPYLFLMVLCGLVPLVLVFNETRGRSFANGMGGFHSFYAVLHDFRFPSALQNTLTLVAIFVPLMMAFTLLFALLLDFNDKPWRQLLRASYMIPATITGGVALLLWYAMLEPALSPFRWVMERLGLVSASQIWRQE
;
A
#
# COMPACT_ATOMS: atom_id res chain seq x y z
N MET A 1 23.94 40.82 13.52
CA MET A 1 23.13 40.52 12.30
C MET A 1 22.90 39.03 12.05
N LYS A 2 23.78 38.09 12.43
CA LYS A 2 23.60 36.62 12.19
C LYS A 2 22.34 35.97 12.82
N ARG A 3 21.81 36.49 13.93
CA ARG A 3 20.61 35.94 14.61
C ARG A 3 19.28 36.17 13.89
N ARG A 4 19.14 37.25 13.10
CA ARG A 4 17.88 37.54 12.39
C ARG A 4 17.65 36.62 11.18
N PHE A 5 18.72 36.20 10.51
CA PHE A 5 18.63 35.23 9.42
C PHE A 5 18.19 33.84 9.90
N GLN A 6 18.61 33.42 11.09
CA GLN A 6 18.23 32.11 11.67
C GLN A 6 16.72 32.02 11.97
N LEU A 7 16.11 33.12 12.42
CA LEU A 7 14.67 33.17 12.73
C LEU A 7 13.78 32.97 11.49
N SER A 8 14.17 33.50 10.33
CA SER A 8 13.39 33.33 9.09
C SER A 8 13.34 31.88 8.60
N HIS A 9 14.46 31.15 8.69
CA HIS A 9 14.51 29.73 8.32
C HIS A 9 13.66 28.87 9.28
N VAL A 10 13.73 29.16 10.58
CA VAL A 10 12.93 28.44 11.59
C VAL A 10 11.44 28.71 11.40
N LEU A 11 11.02 29.93 11.08
CA LEU A 11 9.61 30.23 10.79
C LEU A 11 9.06 29.52 9.55
N MET A 12 9.90 29.33 8.51
CA MET A 12 9.51 28.59 7.30
C MET A 12 9.44 27.06 7.55
N LEU A 13 10.34 26.53 8.38
CA LEU A 13 10.38 25.11 8.75
C LEU A 13 9.35 24.75 9.84
N ALA A 14 8.94 25.71 10.67
CA ALA A 14 8.04 25.51 11.79
C ALA A 14 6.75 24.76 11.44
N PRO A 15 5.97 25.11 10.40
CA PRO A 15 4.73 24.39 10.09
C PRO A 15 4.99 22.94 9.66
N TYR A 16 6.08 22.69 8.91
CA TYR A 16 6.46 21.33 8.53
C TYR A 16 6.87 20.48 9.74
N LEU A 17 7.74 21.01 10.61
CA LEU A 17 8.18 20.32 11.82
C LEU A 17 7.03 20.10 12.79
N PHE A 18 6.13 21.08 12.91
CA PHE A 18 4.92 20.95 13.72
C PHE A 18 4.04 19.79 13.24
N LEU A 19 3.76 19.71 11.94
CA LEU A 19 2.99 18.60 11.36
C LEU A 19 3.72 17.26 11.47
N MET A 20 5.04 17.23 11.29
CA MET A 20 5.84 16.01 11.44
C MET A 20 5.77 15.48 12.88
N VAL A 21 5.86 16.37 13.87
CA VAL A 21 5.73 15.99 15.28
C VAL A 21 4.29 15.56 15.58
N LEU A 22 3.30 16.35 15.19
CA LEU A 22 1.89 16.10 15.50
C LEU A 22 1.36 14.81 14.84
N CYS A 23 1.68 14.57 13.58
CA CYS A 23 1.13 13.44 12.81
C CYS A 23 2.08 12.24 12.71
N GLY A 24 3.38 12.41 12.98
CA GLY A 24 4.37 11.33 12.93
C GLY A 24 4.83 10.92 14.32
N LEU A 25 5.40 11.86 15.07
CA LEU A 25 6.07 11.55 16.35
C LEU A 25 5.08 11.30 17.50
N VAL A 26 4.03 12.11 17.61
CA VAL A 26 2.98 11.98 18.63
C VAL A 26 2.29 10.62 18.56
N PRO A 27 1.74 10.14 17.42
CA PRO A 27 1.11 8.82 17.38
C PRO A 27 2.11 7.70 17.70
N LEU A 28 3.38 7.86 17.36
CA LEU A 28 4.42 6.88 17.71
C LEU A 28 4.61 6.82 19.24
N VAL A 29 4.71 7.96 19.92
CA VAL A 29 4.80 8.01 21.40
C VAL A 29 3.53 7.45 22.05
N LEU A 30 2.35 7.77 21.51
CA LEU A 30 1.08 7.23 22.00
C LEU A 30 1.05 5.71 21.91
N VAL A 31 1.42 5.12 20.77
CA VAL A 31 1.50 3.66 20.60
C VAL A 31 2.48 3.05 21.60
N PHE A 32 3.66 3.64 21.80
CA PHE A 32 4.60 3.16 22.81
C PHE A 32 4.04 3.19 24.22
N ASN A 33 3.21 4.17 24.56
CA ASN A 33 2.53 4.22 25.86
C ASN A 33 1.42 3.17 25.96
N GLU A 34 0.60 3.01 24.91
CA GLU A 34 -0.50 2.04 24.86
C GLU A 34 -0.01 0.60 24.91
N THR A 35 1.11 0.28 24.26
CA THR A 35 1.69 -1.08 24.31
C THR A 35 2.06 -1.53 25.72
N ARG A 36 2.27 -0.60 26.67
CA ARG A 36 2.51 -0.92 28.09
C ARG A 36 1.23 -1.19 28.86
N GLY A 37 0.10 -0.69 28.39
CA GLY A 37 -1.22 -0.86 29.00
C GLY A 37 -1.82 -2.24 28.74
N ARG A 38 -2.88 -2.58 29.50
CA ARG A 38 -3.64 -3.80 29.28
C ARG A 38 -4.45 -3.67 28.00
N SER A 39 -4.39 -4.67 27.13
CA SER A 39 -5.21 -4.75 25.92
C SER A 39 -6.37 -5.72 26.14
N PHE A 40 -7.47 -5.57 25.39
CA PHE A 40 -8.61 -6.50 25.44
C PHE A 40 -8.20 -7.97 25.19
N ALA A 41 -7.17 -8.19 24.37
CA ALA A 41 -6.64 -9.51 24.05
C ALA A 41 -5.54 -10.00 25.01
N ASN A 42 -4.93 -9.11 25.80
CA ASN A 42 -3.81 -9.47 26.67
C ASN A 42 -3.82 -8.62 27.95
N GLY A 43 -4.25 -9.23 29.06
CA GLY A 43 -4.46 -8.55 30.34
C GLY A 43 -3.19 -8.11 31.08
N MET A 44 -2.01 -8.53 30.62
CA MET A 44 -0.71 -8.18 31.24
C MET A 44 0.00 -7.01 30.55
N GLY A 45 -0.29 -6.72 29.28
CA GLY A 45 0.38 -5.64 28.53
C GLY A 45 1.90 -5.83 28.36
N GLY A 46 2.54 -4.85 27.74
CA GLY A 46 4.00 -4.79 27.61
C GLY A 46 4.62 -5.86 26.71
N PHE A 47 5.81 -6.36 27.10
CA PHE A 47 6.56 -7.37 26.34
C PHE A 47 5.82 -8.71 26.17
N HIS A 48 4.86 -9.00 27.03
CA HIS A 48 4.02 -10.20 26.91
C HIS A 48 3.14 -10.18 25.66
N SER A 49 2.72 -9.00 25.20
CA SER A 49 1.96 -8.85 23.95
C SER A 49 2.77 -9.26 22.72
N PHE A 50 4.06 -8.93 22.70
CA PHE A 50 4.95 -9.34 21.61
C PHE A 50 5.22 -10.86 21.66
N TYR A 51 5.42 -11.41 22.85
CA TYR A 51 5.61 -12.86 23.02
C TYR A 51 4.37 -13.65 22.55
N ALA A 52 3.17 -13.19 22.91
CA ALA A 52 1.92 -13.80 22.49
C ALA A 52 1.74 -13.82 20.96
N VAL A 53 2.08 -12.72 20.27
CA VAL A 53 2.01 -12.65 18.79
C VAL A 53 3.03 -13.60 18.15
N LEU A 54 4.25 -13.69 18.69
CA LEU A 54 5.28 -14.58 18.16
C LEU A 54 4.94 -16.07 18.34
N HIS A 55 4.10 -16.41 19.33
CA HIS A 55 3.63 -17.78 19.59
C HIS A 55 2.26 -18.08 18.97
N ASP A 56 1.66 -17.13 18.25
CA ASP A 56 0.42 -17.38 17.51
C ASP A 56 0.70 -18.27 16.29
N PHE A 57 -0.05 -19.36 16.15
CA PHE A 57 0.10 -20.30 15.03
C PHE A 57 -0.15 -19.65 13.66
N ARG A 58 -0.87 -18.52 13.62
CA ARG A 58 -1.22 -17.78 12.39
C ARG A 58 -0.09 -16.84 11.96
N PHE A 59 0.75 -16.41 12.90
CA PHE A 59 1.76 -15.37 12.66
C PHE A 59 2.80 -15.79 11.61
N PRO A 60 3.41 -16.99 11.67
CA PRO A 60 4.39 -17.42 10.66
C PRO A 60 3.79 -17.48 9.25
N SER A 61 2.56 -18.00 9.10
CA SER A 61 1.88 -18.06 7.80
C SER A 61 1.55 -16.67 7.25
N ALA A 62 1.05 -15.76 8.10
CA ALA A 62 0.78 -14.38 7.70
C ALA A 62 2.07 -13.62 7.30
N LEU A 63 3.16 -13.83 8.06
CA LEU A 63 4.46 -13.26 7.78
C LEU A 63 5.03 -13.78 6.45
N GLN A 64 4.97 -15.09 6.22
CA GLN A 64 5.42 -15.71 4.98
C GLN A 64 4.65 -15.17 3.77
N ASN A 65 3.32 -15.06 3.86
CA ASN A 65 2.50 -14.52 2.79
C ASN A 65 2.86 -13.07 2.47
N THR A 66 3.05 -12.25 3.51
CA THR A 66 3.44 -10.83 3.36
C THR A 66 4.83 -10.70 2.73
N LEU A 67 5.81 -11.47 3.21
CA LEU A 67 7.16 -11.45 2.66
C LEU A 67 7.20 -11.98 1.22
N THR A 68 6.43 -13.03 0.91
CA THR A 68 6.33 -13.57 -0.44
C THR A 68 5.71 -12.54 -1.39
N LEU A 69 4.64 -11.85 -0.95
CA LEU A 69 4.03 -10.77 -1.71
C LEU A 69 5.06 -9.66 -2.00
N VAL A 70 5.78 -9.17 -0.98
CA VAL A 70 6.79 -8.13 -1.14
C VAL A 70 7.93 -8.60 -2.05
N ALA A 71 8.42 -9.82 -1.86
CA ALA A 71 9.51 -10.40 -2.62
C ALA A 71 9.19 -10.58 -4.11
N ILE A 72 7.91 -10.77 -4.47
CA ILE A 72 7.47 -10.86 -5.87
C ILE A 72 7.09 -9.48 -6.41
N PHE A 73 6.32 -8.71 -5.65
CA PHE A 73 5.73 -7.45 -6.11
C PHE A 73 6.77 -6.36 -6.31
N VAL A 74 7.75 -6.23 -5.42
CA VAL A 74 8.81 -5.21 -5.52
C VAL A 74 9.64 -5.39 -6.80
N PRO A 75 10.26 -6.55 -7.08
CA PRO A 75 11.04 -6.71 -8.30
C PRO A 75 10.17 -6.63 -9.56
N LEU A 76 8.93 -7.13 -9.52
CA LEU A 76 7.99 -7.00 -10.63
C LEU A 76 7.72 -5.53 -10.96
N MET A 77 7.47 -4.70 -9.93
CA MET A 77 7.25 -3.26 -10.11
C MET A 77 8.51 -2.53 -10.59
N MET A 78 9.69 -2.92 -10.11
CA MET A 78 10.96 -2.38 -10.61
C MET A 78 11.18 -2.73 -12.08
N ALA A 79 10.98 -3.98 -12.47
CA ALA A 79 11.10 -4.43 -13.85
C ALA A 79 10.10 -3.73 -14.77
N PHE A 80 8.84 -3.60 -14.33
CA PHE A 80 7.80 -2.89 -15.06
C PHE A 80 8.13 -1.41 -15.25
N THR A 81 8.57 -0.73 -14.17
CA THR A 81 8.92 0.70 -14.23
C THR A 81 10.14 0.92 -15.13
N LEU A 82 11.15 0.04 -15.05
CA LEU A 82 12.33 0.11 -15.91
C LEU A 82 11.99 -0.14 -17.38
N LEU A 83 11.13 -1.12 -17.66
CA LEU A 83 10.61 -1.39 -19.00
C LEU A 83 9.88 -0.17 -19.56
N PHE A 84 9.01 0.47 -18.77
CA PHE A 84 8.30 1.68 -19.17
C PHE A 84 9.25 2.87 -19.39
N ALA A 85 10.25 3.04 -18.53
CA ALA A 85 11.25 4.08 -18.69
C ALA A 85 12.03 3.91 -20.01
N LEU A 86 12.41 2.67 -20.33
CA LEU A 86 13.13 2.34 -21.56
C LEU A 86 12.24 2.52 -22.81
N LEU A 87 10.98 2.08 -22.75
CA LEU A 87 10.00 2.30 -23.82
C LEU A 87 9.78 3.78 -24.12
N LEU A 88 9.85 4.63 -23.09
CA LEU A 88 9.66 6.07 -23.23
C LEU A 88 10.88 6.76 -23.84
N ASP A 89 12.07 6.20 -23.63
CA ASP A 89 13.35 6.73 -24.14
C ASP A 89 13.52 6.46 -25.65
N PHE A 90 13.13 5.28 -26.12
CA PHE A 90 13.31 4.88 -27.52
C PHE A 90 12.22 5.38 -28.50
N ASN A 91 11.13 6.00 -28.04
CA ASN A 91 9.97 6.28 -28.90
C ASN A 91 9.89 7.70 -29.48
N ASP A 92 9.39 7.78 -30.71
CA ASP A 92 9.10 9.02 -31.43
C ASP A 92 8.06 9.91 -30.70
N LYS A 93 8.07 11.21 -31.04
CA LYS A 93 7.26 12.25 -30.37
C LYS A 93 5.77 11.90 -30.12
N PRO A 94 4.98 11.33 -31.06
CA PRO A 94 3.57 11.05 -30.80
C PRO A 94 3.35 9.84 -29.86
N TRP A 95 4.16 8.78 -30.01
CA TRP A 95 4.04 7.57 -29.17
C TRP A 95 4.47 7.81 -27.73
N ARG A 96 5.45 8.69 -27.52
CA ARG A 96 5.87 9.11 -26.19
C ARG A 96 4.75 9.77 -25.39
N GLN A 97 3.86 10.53 -26.03
CA GLN A 97 2.75 11.19 -25.34
C GLN A 97 1.68 10.18 -24.90
N LEU A 98 1.36 9.20 -25.75
CA LEU A 98 0.40 8.13 -25.42
C LEU A 98 0.93 7.21 -24.31
N LEU A 99 2.21 6.81 -24.36
CA LEU A 99 2.85 6.00 -23.31
C LEU A 99 2.90 6.73 -21.96
N ARG A 100 3.15 8.04 -21.96
CA ARG A 100 3.10 8.83 -20.74
C ARG A 100 1.68 8.87 -20.16
N ALA A 101 0.68 9.08 -21.02
CA ALA A 101 -0.71 9.11 -20.60
C ALA A 101 -1.14 7.75 -20.00
N SER A 102 -0.79 6.62 -20.63
CA SER A 102 -1.15 5.29 -20.13
C SER A 102 -0.50 4.97 -18.78
N TYR A 103 0.70 5.47 -18.50
CA TYR A 103 1.34 5.35 -17.19
C TYR A 103 0.69 6.25 -16.12
N MET A 104 0.28 7.48 -16.48
CA MET A 104 -0.29 8.43 -15.53
C MET A 104 -1.75 8.13 -15.16
N ILE A 105 -2.57 7.63 -16.09
CA ILE A 105 -3.99 7.31 -15.84
C ILE A 105 -4.17 6.43 -14.60
N PRO A 106 -3.55 5.24 -14.49
CA PRO A 106 -3.73 4.40 -13.31
C PRO A 106 -3.14 5.04 -12.05
N ALA A 107 -2.07 5.82 -12.15
CA ALA A 107 -1.46 6.52 -11.02
C ALA A 107 -2.38 7.61 -10.42
N THR A 108 -3.35 8.12 -11.19
CA THR A 108 -4.36 9.07 -10.70
C THR A 108 -5.57 8.41 -10.06
N ILE A 109 -5.74 7.10 -10.22
CA ILE A 109 -6.85 6.36 -9.60
C ILE A 109 -6.58 6.22 -8.11
N THR A 110 -7.56 6.56 -7.28
CA THR A 110 -7.45 6.40 -5.82
C THR A 110 -7.49 4.92 -5.43
N GLY A 111 -6.88 4.56 -4.30
CA GLY A 111 -6.85 3.17 -3.82
C GLY A 111 -8.25 2.55 -3.65
N GLY A 112 -9.22 3.33 -3.17
CA GLY A 112 -10.60 2.86 -3.01
C GLY A 112 -11.28 2.54 -4.35
N VAL A 113 -11.09 3.38 -5.36
CA VAL A 113 -11.64 3.15 -6.71
C VAL A 113 -10.94 1.96 -7.38
N ALA A 114 -9.62 1.82 -7.21
CA ALA A 114 -8.88 0.67 -7.73
C ALA A 114 -9.39 -0.66 -7.16
N LEU A 115 -9.72 -0.71 -5.86
CA LEU A 115 -10.31 -1.89 -5.23
C LEU A 115 -11.67 -2.25 -5.86
N LEU A 116 -12.53 -1.25 -6.08
CA LEU A 116 -13.84 -1.46 -6.70
C LEU A 116 -13.73 -1.93 -8.15
N LEU A 117 -12.76 -1.40 -8.90
CA LEU A 117 -12.48 -1.86 -10.27
C LEU A 117 -12.04 -3.32 -10.27
N TRP A 118 -11.14 -3.70 -9.35
CA TRP A 118 -10.67 -5.08 -9.23
C TRP A 118 -11.81 -6.01 -8.85
N TYR A 119 -12.65 -5.60 -7.90
CA TYR A 119 -13.85 -6.34 -7.52
C TYR A 119 -14.80 -6.52 -8.70
N ALA A 120 -15.14 -5.44 -9.43
CA ALA A 120 -16.01 -5.50 -10.59
C ALA A 120 -15.44 -6.37 -11.72
N MET A 121 -14.12 -6.37 -11.92
CA MET A 121 -13.44 -7.19 -12.92
C MET A 121 -13.42 -8.68 -12.55
N LEU A 122 -13.29 -9.00 -11.26
CA LEU A 122 -13.23 -10.36 -10.73
C LEU A 122 -14.61 -10.97 -10.46
N GLU A 123 -15.65 -10.15 -10.32
CA GLU A 123 -17.02 -10.60 -10.14
C GLU A 123 -17.60 -11.03 -11.50
N PRO A 124 -17.89 -12.33 -11.74
CA PRO A 124 -18.37 -12.78 -13.05
C PRO A 124 -19.68 -12.10 -13.46
N ALA A 125 -20.51 -11.69 -12.49
CA ALA A 125 -21.74 -10.95 -12.71
C ALA A 125 -21.55 -9.46 -13.02
N LEU A 126 -20.36 -8.89 -12.94
CA LEU A 126 -20.12 -7.47 -13.25
C LEU A 126 -18.96 -7.27 -14.23
N SER A 127 -18.19 -8.32 -14.51
CA SER A 127 -16.97 -8.25 -15.30
C SER A 127 -17.22 -7.82 -16.76
N PRO A 128 -16.49 -6.82 -17.28
CA PRO A 128 -16.45 -6.51 -18.72
C PRO A 128 -15.92 -7.67 -19.58
N PHE A 129 -15.21 -8.62 -18.96
CA PHE A 129 -14.53 -9.73 -19.62
C PHE A 129 -15.20 -11.09 -19.34
N ARG A 130 -16.52 -11.09 -19.06
CA ARG A 130 -17.35 -12.29 -18.83
C ARG A 130 -17.09 -13.44 -19.80
N TRP A 131 -16.97 -13.12 -21.09
CA TRP A 131 -16.71 -14.10 -22.15
C TRP A 131 -15.39 -14.88 -21.98
N VAL A 132 -14.38 -14.30 -21.33
CA VAL A 132 -13.13 -15.00 -20.96
C VAL A 132 -13.39 -15.91 -19.75
N MET A 133 -14.11 -15.40 -18.76
CA MET A 133 -14.37 -16.10 -17.49
C MET A 133 -15.24 -17.35 -17.70
N GLU A 134 -16.25 -17.25 -18.57
CA GLU A 134 -17.11 -18.38 -18.97
C GLU A 134 -16.30 -19.49 -19.64
N ARG A 135 -15.32 -19.15 -20.49
CA ARG A 135 -14.41 -20.13 -21.12
C ARG A 135 -13.46 -20.80 -20.13
N LEU A 136 -13.17 -20.13 -19.02
CA LEU A 136 -12.38 -20.67 -17.90
C LEU A 136 -13.25 -21.44 -16.89
N GLY A 137 -14.57 -21.53 -17.10
CA GLY A 137 -15.51 -22.23 -16.21
C GLY A 137 -15.82 -21.48 -14.92
N LEU A 138 -15.46 -20.19 -14.83
CA LEU A 138 -15.69 -19.33 -13.66
C LEU A 138 -17.04 -18.62 -13.80
N VAL A 139 -18.09 -19.30 -13.37
CA VAL A 139 -19.49 -18.84 -13.54
C VAL A 139 -20.07 -18.19 -12.30
N SER A 140 -19.48 -18.41 -11.12
CA SER A 140 -19.99 -17.89 -9.85
C SER A 140 -18.89 -17.26 -8.99
N ALA A 141 -19.20 -16.10 -8.41
CA ALA A 141 -18.32 -15.37 -7.50
C ALA A 141 -17.87 -16.18 -6.28
N SER A 142 -18.70 -17.11 -5.82
CA SER A 142 -18.37 -18.04 -4.73
C SER A 142 -17.18 -18.95 -5.02
N GLN A 143 -16.82 -19.15 -6.30
CA GLN A 143 -15.65 -19.91 -6.69
C GLN A 143 -14.35 -19.12 -6.51
N ILE A 144 -14.43 -17.78 -6.55
CA ILE A 144 -13.28 -16.86 -6.51
C ILE A 144 -13.11 -16.31 -5.08
N TRP A 145 -14.21 -15.89 -4.46
CA TRP A 145 -14.25 -15.36 -3.09
C TRP A 145 -14.79 -16.43 -2.14
N ARG A 146 -13.99 -17.47 -1.90
CA ARG A 146 -14.34 -18.49 -0.91
C ARG A 146 -14.12 -17.90 0.48
N GLN A 147 -15.19 -17.37 1.08
CA GLN A 147 -15.22 -17.12 2.52
C GLN A 147 -15.45 -18.46 3.20
N GLU A 148 -14.44 -18.95 3.90
CA GLU A 148 -14.61 -20.03 4.88
C GLU A 148 -15.40 -19.53 6.09
#